data_AF-A0A2E1B833-F1
#
_entry.id   AF-A0A2E1B833-F1
#
_cell.length_a   1.000
_cell.length_b   1.000
_cell.length_c   1.000
_cell.angle_alpha   90.00
_cell.angle_beta   90.00
_cell.angle_gamma   90.00
#
_symmetry.space_group_name_H-M   'P 1'
#
loop_
_entity.id
_entity.type
_entity.pdbx_description
1 polymer ?
#
loop_
_entity_poly.entity_id
_entity_poly.type
_entity_poly.pdbx_seq_one_letter_code
_entity_poly.pdbx_strand_id
1 'polypeptide(L)'
;MSQNGDSTWRLPNDLKEIETSLLNCVSSTFVSKSAFEEERLVEEFIATLKSNGLVTNDEVREKRATLATLIPLYAVSAMHNCLVQIGDGTTTQLKGSASLDGIQVSASVPLAAKDGGDIFLVSPMFRTGLSPNQHCSDELVLTTWDFEIELGPDKRLSRLG
;
A
#
# COMPACT_ATOMS: atom_id res chain seq x y z
N MET A 1 36.96 -1.26 4.63
CA MET A 1 35.88 -0.43 5.21
C MET A 1 36.49 0.55 6.18
N SER A 2 36.00 1.78 6.24
CA SER A 2 36.43 2.74 7.28
C SER A 2 35.20 3.30 7.95
N GLN A 3 35.34 3.69 9.21
CA GLN A 3 34.25 4.27 9.96
C GLN A 3 34.20 5.78 9.69
N ASN A 4 33.01 6.30 9.41
CA ASN A 4 32.72 7.72 9.32
C ASN A 4 32.71 8.34 10.73
N GLY A 5 32.78 9.66 10.81
CA GLY A 5 32.76 10.39 12.09
C GLY A 5 31.46 10.26 12.88
N ASP A 6 30.39 9.81 12.25
CA ASP A 6 29.07 9.54 12.84
C ASP A 6 28.87 8.06 13.24
N SER A 7 29.95 7.27 13.26
CA SER A 7 29.95 5.83 13.52
C SER A 7 29.31 4.95 12.45
N THR A 8 28.86 5.50 11.32
CA THR A 8 28.46 4.71 10.14
C THR A 8 29.69 4.20 9.39
N TRP A 9 29.54 3.22 8.50
CA TRP A 9 30.65 2.65 7.73
C TRP A 9 30.61 3.14 6.29
N ARG A 10 31.73 3.69 5.79
CA ARG A 10 31.87 3.97 4.37
C ARG A 10 32.25 2.70 3.60
N LEU A 11 31.55 2.51 2.48
CA LEU A 11 31.94 1.56 1.47
C LEU A 11 33.31 1.95 0.90
N PRO A 12 34.16 0.98 0.52
CA PRO A 12 35.41 1.26 -0.18
C PRO A 12 35.12 2.01 -1.50
N ASN A 13 35.97 2.96 -1.87
CA ASN A 13 35.84 3.68 -3.15
C ASN A 13 36.20 2.80 -4.36
N ASP A 14 36.77 1.62 -4.11
CA ASP A 14 37.23 0.62 -5.08
C ASP A 14 36.36 -0.65 -5.06
N LEU A 15 35.05 -0.50 -4.81
CA LEU A 15 34.08 -1.58 -4.95
C LEU A 15 34.26 -2.29 -6.28
N LYS A 16 34.54 -3.59 -6.23
CA LYS A 16 34.66 -4.40 -7.43
C LYS A 16 33.30 -4.50 -8.12
N GLU A 17 33.31 -4.70 -9.43
CA GLU A 17 32.10 -4.85 -10.24
C GLU A 17 31.15 -5.93 -9.65
N ILE A 18 31.71 -7.04 -9.16
CA ILE A 18 30.99 -8.11 -8.47
C ILE A 18 30.27 -7.61 -7.20
N GLU A 19 30.92 -6.77 -6.38
CA GLU A 19 30.34 -6.25 -5.15
C GLU A 19 29.22 -5.25 -5.45
N THR A 20 29.35 -4.51 -6.55
CA THR A 20 28.31 -3.60 -7.05
C THR A 20 27.11 -4.39 -7.59
N SER A 21 27.34 -5.46 -8.36
CA SER A 21 26.29 -6.36 -8.81
C SER A 21 25.57 -7.03 -7.64
N LEU A 22 26.31 -7.42 -6.59
CA LEU A 22 25.72 -8.02 -5.40
C LEU A 22 24.89 -7.02 -4.61
N LEU A 23 25.37 -5.78 -4.43
CA LEU A 23 24.60 -4.70 -3.83
C LEU A 23 23.34 -4.38 -4.62
N ASN A 24 23.41 -4.34 -5.95
CA ASN A 24 22.26 -4.14 -6.83
C ASN A 24 21.25 -5.30 -6.74
N CYS A 25 21.74 -6.53 -6.61
CA CYS A 25 20.88 -7.70 -6.42
C CYS A 25 20.22 -7.71 -5.04
N VAL A 26 20.94 -7.32 -4.00
CA VAL A 26 20.39 -7.26 -2.65
C VAL A 26 19.42 -6.09 -2.52
N SER A 27 19.75 -4.91 -3.08
CA SER A 27 18.86 -3.74 -3.09
C SER A 27 17.58 -3.98 -3.91
N SER A 28 17.66 -4.73 -5.01
CA SER A 28 16.46 -5.15 -5.75
C SER A 28 15.59 -6.16 -5.00
N THR A 29 16.12 -6.78 -3.94
CA THR A 29 15.40 -7.71 -3.06
C THR A 29 14.80 -7.01 -1.84
N PHE A 30 15.14 -5.74 -1.56
CA PHE A 30 14.46 -4.95 -0.53
C PHE A 30 13.06 -4.57 -1.02
N VAL A 31 12.12 -5.49 -0.82
CA VAL A 31 10.70 -5.23 -1.06
C VAL A 31 10.18 -4.36 0.07
N SER A 32 9.71 -3.16 -0.27
CA SER A 32 8.99 -2.32 0.69
C SER A 32 7.78 -3.10 1.21
N LYS A 33 7.78 -3.41 2.52
CA LYS A 33 6.66 -4.06 3.17
C LYS A 33 5.55 -3.03 3.35
N SER A 34 4.32 -3.40 2.98
CA SER A 34 3.16 -2.54 3.20
C SER A 34 3.07 -2.10 4.66
N ALA A 35 2.69 -0.84 4.90
CA ALA A 35 2.49 -0.32 6.25
C ALA A 35 1.36 -1.07 6.98
N PHE A 36 0.36 -1.51 6.24
CA PHE A 36 -0.79 -2.26 6.74
C PHE A 36 -0.91 -3.63 6.04
N GLU A 37 -1.19 -4.66 6.84
CA GLU A 37 -1.45 -6.02 6.38
C GLU A 37 -2.96 -6.28 6.41
N GLU A 38 -3.48 -6.96 5.38
CA GLU A 38 -4.91 -7.23 5.20
C GLU A 38 -5.52 -8.00 6.38
N GLU A 39 -4.92 -9.12 6.79
CA GLU A 39 -5.44 -9.97 7.86
C GLU A 39 -5.55 -9.20 9.17
N ARG A 40 -4.48 -8.45 9.51
CA ARG A 40 -4.43 -7.62 10.70
C ARG A 40 -5.49 -6.53 10.68
N LEU A 41 -5.67 -5.86 9.54
CA LEU A 41 -6.72 -4.84 9.38
C LEU A 41 -8.12 -5.44 9.62
N VAL A 42 -8.41 -6.60 9.02
CA VAL A 42 -9.70 -7.28 9.18
C VAL A 42 -9.94 -7.64 10.65
N GLU A 43 -8.94 -8.19 11.33
CA GLU A 43 -9.05 -8.57 12.74
C GLU A 43 -9.25 -7.36 13.66
N GLU A 44 -8.45 -6.30 13.50
CA GLU A 44 -8.54 -5.07 14.29
C GLU A 44 -9.87 -4.35 14.05
N PHE A 45 -10.35 -4.31 12.80
CA PHE A 45 -11.63 -3.70 12.47
C PHE A 45 -12.80 -4.48 13.07
N ILE A 46 -12.81 -5.81 12.95
CA ILE A 46 -13.84 -6.66 13.58
C ILE A 46 -13.81 -6.52 15.11
N ALA A 47 -12.62 -6.50 15.72
CA ALA A 47 -12.48 -6.29 17.16
C ALA A 47 -13.09 -4.94 17.58
N THR A 48 -12.84 -3.88 16.79
CA THR A 48 -13.40 -2.55 17.01
C THR A 48 -14.93 -2.54 16.87
N LEU A 49 -15.48 -3.23 15.87
CA LEU A 49 -16.94 -3.33 15.72
C LEU A 49 -17.57 -4.08 16.91
N LYS A 50 -16.93 -5.15 17.39
CA LYS A 50 -17.38 -5.91 18.57
C LYS A 50 -17.34 -5.07 19.84
N SER A 51 -16.25 -4.32 20.07
CA SER A 51 -16.11 -3.49 21.28
C SER A 51 -17.15 -2.37 21.35
N ASN A 52 -17.64 -1.92 20.21
CA ASN A 52 -18.70 -0.92 20.11
C ASN A 52 -20.12 -1.53 20.02
N GLY A 53 -20.25 -2.86 20.14
CA GLY A 53 -21.55 -3.54 20.06
C GLY A 53 -22.23 -3.47 18.69
N LEU A 54 -21.48 -3.18 17.63
CA LEU A 54 -22.00 -3.05 16.26
C LEU A 54 -22.16 -4.40 15.56
N VAL A 55 -21.45 -5.43 16.04
CA VAL A 55 -21.56 -6.80 15.54
C VAL A 55 -21.49 -7.81 16.69
N THR A 56 -22.22 -8.90 16.56
CA THR A 56 -22.19 -10.03 17.50
C THR A 56 -21.17 -11.08 17.08
N ASN A 57 -20.81 -11.98 18.00
CA ASN A 57 -19.92 -13.11 17.69
C ASN A 57 -20.54 -14.07 16.66
N ASP A 58 -21.85 -14.27 16.70
CA ASP A 58 -22.55 -15.15 15.76
C ASP A 58 -22.58 -14.54 14.35
N GLU A 59 -22.85 -13.24 14.23
CA GLU A 59 -22.79 -12.54 12.92
C GLU A 59 -21.39 -12.56 12.32
N VAL A 60 -20.36 -12.35 13.15
CA VAL A 60 -18.98 -12.43 12.68
C VAL A 60 -18.64 -13.85 12.24
N ARG A 61 -19.10 -14.88 12.97
CA ARG A 61 -18.87 -16.28 12.58
C ARG A 61 -19.55 -16.61 11.25
N GLU A 62 -20.79 -16.17 11.06
CA GLU A 62 -21.56 -16.42 9.83
C GLU A 62 -21.02 -15.62 8.63
N LYS A 63 -20.63 -14.36 8.84
CA LYS A 63 -20.26 -13.43 7.77
C LYS A 63 -18.76 -13.24 7.60
N ARG A 64 -17.91 -14.01 8.28
CA ARG A 64 -16.45 -13.82 8.30
C ARG A 64 -15.85 -13.69 6.91
N ALA A 65 -16.23 -14.57 5.99
CA ALA A 65 -15.72 -14.56 4.62
C ALA A 65 -16.13 -13.28 3.86
N THR A 66 -17.37 -12.82 4.05
CA THR A 66 -17.83 -11.57 3.42
C THR A 66 -17.11 -10.36 4.02
N LEU A 67 -16.95 -10.31 5.35
CA LEU A 67 -16.23 -9.23 6.03
C LEU A 67 -14.75 -9.17 5.62
N ALA A 68 -14.11 -10.32 5.45
CA ALA A 68 -12.74 -10.41 4.97
C ALA A 68 -12.55 -9.83 3.55
N THR A 69 -13.61 -9.75 2.74
CA THR A 69 -13.58 -9.05 1.45
C THR A 69 -13.98 -7.58 1.55
N LEU A 70 -15.05 -7.27 2.26
CA LEU A 70 -15.60 -5.91 2.30
C LEU A 70 -14.71 -4.93 3.05
N ILE A 71 -14.08 -5.36 4.15
CA ILE A 71 -13.23 -4.47 4.96
C ILE A 71 -12.01 -4.00 4.16
N PRO A 72 -11.24 -4.86 3.47
CA PRO A 72 -10.14 -4.41 2.63
C PRO A 72 -10.57 -3.48 1.49
N LEU A 73 -11.67 -3.79 0.79
CA LEU A 73 -12.16 -2.90 -0.28
C LEU A 73 -12.60 -1.55 0.27
N TYR A 74 -13.30 -1.54 1.40
CA TYR A 74 -13.66 -0.30 2.08
C TYR A 74 -12.43 0.52 2.46
N ALA A 75 -11.39 -0.12 3.02
CA ALA A 75 -10.14 0.55 3.35
C ALA A 75 -9.43 1.12 2.11
N VAL A 76 -9.42 0.40 0.99
CA VAL A 76 -8.89 0.93 -0.28
C VAL A 76 -9.65 2.20 -0.67
N SER A 77 -10.99 2.17 -0.64
CA SER A 77 -11.80 3.35 -0.98
C SER A 77 -11.56 4.53 -0.03
N ALA A 78 -11.46 4.27 1.28
CA ALA A 78 -11.26 5.30 2.29
C ALA A 78 -9.85 5.90 2.24
N MET A 79 -8.83 5.11 1.88
CA MET A 79 -7.44 5.57 1.77
C MET A 79 -7.15 6.24 0.43
N HIS A 80 -7.90 5.94 -0.62
CA HIS A 80 -7.72 6.56 -1.92
C HIS A 80 -7.86 8.09 -1.82
N ASN A 81 -6.96 8.82 -2.49
CA ASN A 81 -6.88 10.29 -2.47
C ASN A 81 -6.66 10.95 -1.10
N CYS A 82 -6.49 10.19 -0.01
CA CYS A 82 -6.07 10.75 1.27
C CYS A 82 -4.70 11.42 1.17
N LEU A 83 -4.55 12.58 1.81
CA LEU A 83 -3.26 13.23 2.00
C LEU A 83 -2.62 12.71 3.28
N VAL A 84 -1.40 12.21 3.17
CA VAL A 84 -0.60 11.79 4.32
C VAL A 84 0.64 12.68 4.44
N GLN A 85 1.01 13.01 5.67
CA GLN A 85 2.25 13.71 5.97
C GLN A 85 3.35 12.68 6.21
N ILE A 86 4.47 12.85 5.53
CA ILE A 86 5.70 12.08 5.69
C ILE A 86 6.57 12.81 6.72
N GLY A 87 7.45 12.09 7.43
CA GLY A 87 8.12 12.56 8.65
C GLY A 87 8.94 13.87 8.55
N ASP A 88 9.24 14.36 7.35
CA ASP A 88 9.90 15.65 7.08
C ASP A 88 8.92 16.83 6.92
N GLY A 89 7.62 16.56 7.04
CA GLY A 89 6.54 17.51 6.82
C GLY A 89 6.00 17.53 5.40
N THR A 90 6.64 16.84 4.45
CA THR A 90 6.18 16.70 3.07
C THR A 90 4.86 15.94 3.04
N THR A 91 3.91 16.38 2.22
CA THR A 91 2.65 15.67 2.01
C THR A 91 2.67 14.90 0.69
N THR A 92 2.03 13.73 0.69
CA THR A 92 1.77 12.99 -0.55
C THR A 92 0.33 12.49 -0.57
N GLN A 93 -0.21 12.35 -1.78
CA GLN A 93 -1.53 11.78 -1.98
C GLN A 93 -1.42 10.28 -2.18
N LEU A 94 -2.20 9.54 -1.41
CA LEU A 94 -2.34 8.09 -1.59
C LEU A 94 -3.14 7.79 -2.85
N LYS A 95 -2.64 6.86 -3.65
CA LYS A 95 -3.28 6.42 -4.90
C LYS A 95 -3.59 4.95 -4.84
N GLY A 96 -4.85 4.64 -5.15
CA GLY A 96 -5.35 3.29 -5.30
C GLY A 96 -5.05 2.80 -6.71
N SER A 97 -4.82 1.50 -6.85
CA SER A 97 -4.60 0.87 -8.15
C SER A 97 -4.99 -0.61 -8.12
N ALA A 98 -5.35 -1.12 -9.29
CA ALA A 98 -5.51 -2.54 -9.55
C ALA A 98 -4.32 -3.07 -10.34
N SER A 99 -3.83 -4.26 -9.98
CA SER A 99 -2.76 -4.96 -10.68
C SER A 99 -3.01 -6.46 -10.69
N LEU A 100 -2.20 -7.22 -11.43
CA LEU A 100 -2.27 -8.69 -11.41
C LEU A 100 -2.10 -9.30 -10.01
N ASP A 101 -1.35 -8.62 -9.14
CA ASP A 101 -1.07 -9.06 -7.77
C ASP A 101 -2.20 -8.74 -6.78
N GLY A 102 -3.20 -7.98 -7.21
CA GLY A 102 -4.31 -7.55 -6.35
C GLY A 102 -4.57 -6.05 -6.41
N ILE A 103 -5.34 -5.58 -5.43
CA ILE A 103 -5.71 -4.17 -5.26
C ILE A 103 -4.79 -3.57 -4.19
N GLN A 104 -4.26 -2.37 -4.44
CA GLN A 104 -3.33 -1.73 -3.53
C GLN A 104 -3.51 -0.22 -3.45
N VAL A 105 -3.06 0.36 -2.35
CA VAL A 105 -2.94 1.79 -2.15
C VAL A 105 -1.46 2.11 -1.90
N SER A 106 -0.92 3.06 -2.65
CA SER A 106 0.49 3.43 -2.61
C SER A 106 0.67 4.92 -2.37
N ALA A 107 1.77 5.25 -1.72
CA ALA A 107 2.27 6.62 -1.57
C ALA A 107 3.38 6.87 -2.60
N SER A 108 3.32 7.99 -3.31
CA SER A 108 4.41 8.45 -4.18
C SER A 108 5.28 9.45 -3.41
N VAL A 109 6.47 9.02 -3.01
CA VAL A 109 7.38 9.84 -2.21
C VAL A 109 8.41 10.50 -3.13
N PRO A 110 8.45 11.85 -3.21
CA PRO A 110 9.48 12.53 -3.99
C PRO A 110 10.85 12.35 -3.33
N LEU A 111 11.86 12.06 -4.14
CA LEU A 111 13.26 11.96 -3.77
C LEU A 111 14.04 13.01 -4.58
N ALA A 112 14.88 13.77 -3.89
CA ALA A 112 15.78 14.71 -4.54
C ALA A 112 16.85 13.95 -5.33
N ALA A 113 16.82 14.02 -6.66
CA ALA A 113 17.91 13.49 -7.47
C ALA A 113 19.12 14.43 -7.44
N LYS A 114 20.33 13.86 -7.48
CA LYS A 114 21.59 14.63 -7.44
C LYS A 114 21.80 15.53 -8.66
N ASP A 115 21.11 15.25 -9.76
CA ASP A 115 21.17 15.96 -11.04
C ASP A 115 19.97 16.91 -11.24
N GLY A 116 19.08 17.04 -10.25
CA GLY A 116 17.89 17.90 -10.33
C GLY A 116 16.70 17.27 -11.05
N GLY A 117 16.74 15.97 -11.36
CA GLY A 117 15.55 15.22 -11.78
C GLY A 117 14.59 14.91 -10.62
N ASP A 118 13.31 14.74 -10.93
CA ASP A 118 12.33 14.26 -9.96
C ASP A 118 12.31 12.73 -9.96
N ILE A 119 12.77 12.11 -8.86
CA ILE A 119 12.64 10.66 -8.65
C ILE A 119 11.47 10.45 -7.69
N PHE A 120 10.59 9.51 -7.99
CA PHE A 120 9.52 9.12 -7.06
C PHE A 120 9.72 7.67 -6.62
N LEU A 121 9.71 7.45 -5.32
CA LEU A 121 9.60 6.12 -4.74
C LEU A 121 8.12 5.81 -4.51
N VAL A 122 7.62 4.79 -5.20
CA VAL A 122 6.26 4.27 -4.95
C VAL A 122 6.35 3.23 -3.84
N SER A 123 5.80 3.55 -2.67
CA SER A 123 5.74 2.62 -1.55
C SER A 123 4.30 2.13 -1.35
N PRO A 124 4.03 0.82 -1.36
CA PRO A 124 2.72 0.31 -0.99
C PRO A 124 2.44 0.64 0.47
N MET A 125 1.29 1.24 0.73
CA MET A 125 0.79 1.52 2.08
C MET A 125 -0.15 0.40 2.54
N PHE A 126 -0.97 -0.10 1.62
CA PHE A 126 -1.89 -1.21 1.86
C PHE A 126 -1.99 -2.06 0.59
N ARG A 127 -2.04 -3.38 0.74
CA ARG A 127 -2.24 -4.33 -0.36
C ARG A 127 -3.23 -5.39 0.08
N THR A 128 -4.13 -5.75 -0.83
CA THR A 128 -5.08 -6.84 -0.65
C THR A 128 -4.70 -8.03 -1.54
N GLY A 129 -5.10 -9.23 -1.16
CA GLY A 129 -5.07 -10.44 -1.98
C GLY A 129 -6.29 -10.59 -2.90
N LEU A 130 -7.12 -9.54 -3.04
CA LEU A 130 -8.37 -9.58 -3.79
C LEU A 130 -8.12 -9.38 -5.29
N SER A 131 -8.74 -10.22 -6.11
CA SER A 131 -8.65 -10.12 -7.58
C SER A 131 -9.38 -8.88 -8.10
N PRO A 132 -8.72 -7.97 -8.85
CA PRO A 132 -9.40 -6.80 -9.41
C PRO A 132 -10.56 -7.15 -10.34
N ASN A 133 -10.44 -8.24 -11.11
CA ASN A 133 -11.49 -8.67 -12.04
C ASN A 133 -12.80 -9.06 -11.33
N GLN A 134 -12.71 -9.48 -10.06
CA GLN A 134 -13.88 -9.88 -9.26
C GLN A 134 -14.40 -8.73 -8.39
N HIS A 135 -13.52 -7.81 -7.99
CA HIS A 135 -13.78 -6.83 -6.95
C HIS A 135 -13.69 -5.37 -7.37
N CYS A 136 -13.36 -5.08 -8.62
CA CYS A 136 -13.42 -3.74 -9.21
C CYS A 136 -14.40 -3.75 -10.39
N SER A 137 -15.05 -2.63 -10.66
CA SER A 137 -15.81 -2.40 -11.89
C SER A 137 -14.88 -2.45 -13.12
N ASP A 138 -15.44 -2.72 -14.28
CA ASP A 138 -14.67 -2.88 -15.52
C ASP A 138 -13.89 -1.59 -15.87
N GLU A 139 -14.45 -0.41 -15.53
CA GLU A 139 -13.78 0.89 -15.67
C GLU A 139 -12.49 0.95 -14.84
N LEU A 140 -12.53 0.52 -13.58
CA LEU A 140 -11.37 0.55 -12.69
C LEU A 140 -10.27 -0.43 -13.09
N VAL A 141 -10.60 -1.51 -13.79
CA VAL A 141 -9.59 -2.47 -14.28
C VAL A 141 -8.83 -1.92 -15.49
N LEU A 142 -9.47 -1.02 -16.26
CA LEU A 142 -8.94 -0.53 -17.54
C LEU A 142 -8.30 0.86 -17.47
N THR A 143 -8.44 1.56 -16.34
CA THR A 143 -8.07 2.98 -16.23
C THR A 143 -7.27 3.28 -14.97
N THR A 144 -6.56 4.41 -15.00
CA THR A 144 -5.97 5.01 -13.80
C THR A 144 -7.05 5.65 -12.96
N TRP A 145 -6.97 5.47 -11.64
CA TRP A 145 -7.97 5.97 -10.69
C TRP A 145 -7.68 7.44 -10.34
N ASP A 146 -7.91 8.34 -11.30
CA ASP A 146 -7.74 9.79 -11.11
C ASP A 146 -9.04 10.48 -10.63
N PHE A 147 -9.90 9.70 -9.98
CA PHE A 147 -11.23 10.10 -9.53
C PHE A 147 -11.56 9.40 -8.21
N GLU A 148 -12.55 9.92 -7.49
CA GLU A 148 -13.01 9.28 -6.25
C GLU A 148 -13.63 7.92 -6.52
N ILE A 149 -13.35 6.96 -5.63
CA ILE A 149 -13.86 5.59 -5.71
C ILE A 149 -14.67 5.27 -4.47
N GLU A 150 -15.60 4.34 -4.58
CA GLU A 150 -16.41 3.84 -3.47
C GLU A 150 -16.59 2.33 -3.56
N LEU A 151 -17.00 1.74 -2.43
CA LEU A 151 -17.48 0.36 -2.38
C LEU A 151 -18.98 0.36 -2.70
N GLY A 152 -19.33 -0.08 -3.91
CA GLY A 152 -20.70 -0.13 -4.39
C GLY A 152 -21.57 -1.19 -3.71
N PRO A 153 -22.89 -1.15 -3.92
CA PRO A 153 -23.85 -2.12 -3.34
C PRO A 153 -23.66 -3.55 -3.88
N ASP A 154 -23.00 -3.69 -5.03
CA ASP A 154 -22.61 -4.97 -5.63
C ASP A 154 -21.34 -5.57 -5.01
N LYS A 155 -20.79 -4.92 -3.97
CA LYS A 155 -19.57 -5.33 -3.26
C LYS A 155 -18.31 -5.24 -4.13
N ARG A 156 -18.32 -4.39 -5.15
CA ARG A 156 -17.15 -4.06 -5.97
C ARG A 156 -16.77 -2.59 -5.76
N LEU A 157 -15.50 -2.29 -5.98
CA LEU A 157 -15.05 -0.91 -6.11
C LEU A 157 -15.56 -0.34 -7.44
N SER A 158 -16.05 0.88 -7.40
CA SER A 158 -16.45 1.63 -8.59
C SER A 158 -16.08 3.10 -8.41
N ARG A 159 -16.17 3.86 -9.50
CA ARG A 159 -16.15 5.32 -9.43
C ARG A 159 -17.30 5.82 -8.55
N LEU A 160 -17.01 6.80 -7.70
CA LEU A 160 -18.01 7.51 -6.90
C LEU A 160 -18.92 8.32 -7.84
N GLY A 161 -20.24 8.13 -7.72
CA GLY A 161 -21.27 8.74 -8.56
C GLY A 161 -22.30 9.55 -7.77
#